data_AF-A0A0A2G5P8-F1
#
_entry.id   AF-A0A0A2G5P8-F1
#
_cell.length_a   1.000
_cell.length_b   1.000
_cell.length_c   1.000
_cell.angle_alpha   90.00
_cell.angle_beta   90.00
_cell.angle_gamma   90.00
#
_symmetry.space_group_name_H-M   'P 1'
#
loop_
_entity.id
_entity.type
_entity.pdbx_description
1 polymer ?
#
loop_
_entity_poly.entity_id
_entity_poly.type
_entity_poly.pdbx_seq_one_letter_code
_entity_poly.pdbx_strand_id
1 'polypeptide(L)'
;MNKKVIQNLIPKAMQAIEYVEVQLKKKESSKPELTKIVDPQTHKFEKVHEGYINALGPTIIQSGLLPTLIFYNKEKRTLWLRALYYMAVDGEEKMTNNSPAAIIELVIDKKGGSIEELEGKAKEWERKILEYAVALKLALRTFVAEEPETSNTEQQKGGAQ
;
A
#
# COMPACT_ATOMS: atom_id res chain seq x y z
N MET A 1 -13.91 -14.94 2.35
CA MET A 1 -12.57 -15.06 1.70
C MET A 1 -12.11 -16.50 1.72
N ASN A 2 -11.39 -16.96 0.71
CA ASN A 2 -10.96 -18.36 0.59
C ASN A 2 -9.49 -18.51 1.03
N LYS A 3 -9.22 -19.32 2.05
CA LYS A 3 -7.87 -19.52 2.61
C LYS A 3 -6.84 -20.00 1.56
N LYS A 4 -7.23 -20.89 0.65
CA LYS A 4 -6.36 -21.43 -0.39
C LYS A 4 -5.97 -20.34 -1.40
N VAL A 5 -6.91 -19.46 -1.74
CA VAL A 5 -6.65 -18.31 -2.61
C VAL A 5 -5.60 -17.39 -1.97
N ILE A 6 -5.78 -17.03 -0.69
CA ILE A 6 -4.83 -16.19 0.04
C ILE A 6 -3.43 -16.81 0.08
N GLN A 7 -3.33 -18.11 0.41
CA GLN A 7 -2.04 -18.80 0.48
C GLN A 7 -1.28 -18.75 -0.84
N ASN A 8 -1.98 -18.93 -1.96
CA ASN A 8 -1.38 -18.86 -3.29
C ASN A 8 -0.92 -17.45 -3.67
N LEU A 9 -1.46 -16.41 -3.03
CA LEU A 9 -1.09 -15.01 -3.27
C LEU A 9 0.15 -14.57 -2.47
N ILE A 10 0.55 -15.29 -1.41
CA ILE A 10 1.64 -14.86 -0.53
C ILE A 10 2.98 -14.68 -1.27
N PRO A 11 3.45 -15.61 -2.13
CA PRO A 11 4.73 -15.43 -2.82
C PRO A 11 4.75 -14.16 -3.67
N LYS A 12 3.64 -13.89 -4.38
CA LYS A 12 3.48 -12.70 -5.20
C LYS A 12 3.40 -11.42 -4.35
N ALA A 13 2.78 -11.50 -3.17
CA ALA A 13 2.71 -10.40 -2.23
C ALA A 13 4.09 -10.05 -1.66
N MET A 14 4.96 -11.03 -1.40
CA MET A 14 6.35 -10.80 -1.02
C MET A 14 7.12 -10.08 -2.12
N GLN A 15 7.02 -10.57 -3.36
CA GLN A 15 7.63 -9.91 -4.52
C GLN A 15 7.14 -8.47 -4.69
N ALA A 16 5.83 -8.23 -4.52
CA ALA A 16 5.27 -6.89 -4.59
C ALA A 16 5.88 -5.95 -3.54
N ILE A 17 6.04 -6.42 -2.30
CA ILE A 17 6.59 -5.62 -1.19
C ILE A 17 8.06 -5.25 -1.43
N GLU A 18 8.87 -6.18 -1.95
CA GLU A 18 10.29 -5.95 -2.23
C GLU A 18 10.51 -5.08 -3.49
N TYR A 19 9.61 -5.22 -4.47
CA TYR A 19 9.73 -4.56 -5.76
C TYR A 19 9.32 -3.08 -5.74
N VAL A 20 8.21 -2.76 -5.06
CA VAL A 20 7.57 -1.46 -5.28
C VAL A 20 8.34 -0.29 -4.66
N GLU A 21 8.55 0.72 -5.49
CA GLU A 21 9.18 1.98 -5.12
C GLU A 21 8.38 3.19 -5.60
N VAL A 22 8.51 4.36 -4.97
CA VAL A 22 7.91 5.60 -5.48
C VAL A 22 8.87 6.76 -5.28
N GLN A 23 8.86 7.71 -6.21
CA GLN A 23 9.59 8.96 -6.05
C GLN A 23 8.72 9.95 -5.29
N LEU A 24 9.05 10.23 -4.03
CA LEU A 24 8.38 11.25 -3.23
C LEU A 24 9.17 12.56 -3.30
N LYS A 25 8.46 13.66 -3.55
CA LYS A 25 9.04 15.01 -3.45
C LYS A 25 9.08 15.41 -1.98
N LYS A 26 10.27 15.59 -1.40
CA LYS A 26 10.43 16.23 -0.10
C LYS A 26 10.17 17.73 -0.24
N LYS A 27 9.42 18.31 0.70
CA LYS A 27 9.08 19.75 0.71
C LYS A 27 10.32 20.66 0.78
N GLU A 28 11.45 20.13 1.26
CA GLU A 28 12.67 20.89 1.56
C GLU A 28 13.89 20.43 0.73
N SER A 29 13.73 19.51 -0.21
CA SER A 29 14.85 18.99 -1.01
C SER A 29 14.49 18.98 -2.49
N SER A 30 15.36 19.57 -3.32
CA SER A 30 15.21 19.68 -4.77
C SER A 30 15.42 18.37 -5.54
N LYS A 31 15.79 17.28 -4.85
CA LYS A 31 15.88 15.92 -5.42
C LYS A 31 14.78 15.01 -4.87
N PRO A 32 14.02 14.31 -5.74
CA PRO A 32 13.08 13.28 -5.31
C PRO A 32 13.84 12.13 -4.64
N GLU A 33 13.29 11.63 -3.54
CA GLU A 33 13.83 10.47 -2.83
C GLU A 33 13.06 9.21 -3.26
N LEU A 34 13.81 8.17 -3.59
CA LEU A 34 13.25 6.86 -3.89
C LEU A 34 12.85 6.19 -2.59
N THR A 35 11.55 5.96 -2.39
CA THR A 35 11.00 5.34 -1.19
C THR A 35 10.53 3.92 -1.51
N LYS A 36 10.77 2.95 -0.63
CA LYS A 36 10.33 1.54 -0.75
C LYS A 36 9.50 1.12 0.46
N ILE A 37 8.77 0.00 0.36
CA ILE A 37 8.12 -0.61 1.53
C ILE A 37 9.17 -1.31 2.39
N VAL A 38 9.97 -2.18 1.78
CA VAL A 38 11.06 -2.91 2.42
C VAL A 38 12.38 -2.54 1.76
N ASP A 39 13.43 -2.38 2.57
CA ASP A 39 14.79 -2.30 2.10
C ASP A 39 15.26 -3.69 1.64
N PRO A 40 15.66 -3.88 0.36
CA PRO A 40 15.98 -5.20 -0.19
C PRO A 40 17.32 -5.76 0.31
N GLN A 41 18.18 -4.97 0.95
CA GLN A 41 19.45 -5.46 1.49
C GLN A 41 19.31 -5.93 2.93
N THR A 42 18.50 -5.22 3.71
CA THR A 42 18.34 -5.45 5.15
C THR A 42 17.08 -6.23 5.48
N HIS A 43 16.11 -6.30 4.55
CA HIS A 43 14.77 -6.87 4.75
C HIS A 43 13.98 -6.18 5.86
N LYS A 44 14.24 -4.88 6.03
CA LYS A 44 13.62 -4.04 7.05
C LYS A 44 12.64 -3.04 6.47
N PHE A 45 11.67 -2.62 7.28
CA PHE A 45 10.67 -1.62 6.89
C PHE A 45 10.31 -0.70 8.05
N GLU A 46 9.94 0.55 7.75
CA GLU A 46 9.44 1.47 8.78
C GLU A 46 8.09 0.99 9.33
N LYS A 47 7.95 0.89 10.66
CA LYS A 47 6.75 0.41 11.36
C LYS A 47 5.44 1.09 10.93
N VAL A 48 5.48 2.31 10.40
CA VAL A 48 4.31 3.00 9.83
C VAL A 48 3.62 2.19 8.71
N HIS A 49 4.38 1.41 7.94
CA HIS A 49 3.86 0.55 6.88
C HIS A 49 2.96 -0.57 7.42
N GLU A 50 3.26 -1.10 8.61
CA GLU A 50 2.38 -2.05 9.30
C GLU A 50 1.04 -1.40 9.63
N GLY A 51 1.05 -0.15 10.11
CA GLY A 51 -0.17 0.62 10.36
C GLY A 51 -1.04 0.79 9.11
N TYR A 52 -0.42 1.13 7.98
CA TYR A 52 -1.13 1.27 6.71
C TYR A 52 -1.78 -0.04 6.25
N ILE A 53 -1.03 -1.15 6.16
CA ILE A 53 -1.62 -2.40 5.66
C ILE A 53 -2.66 -3.00 6.64
N ASN A 54 -2.49 -2.78 7.94
CA ASN A 54 -3.47 -3.19 8.95
C ASN A 54 -4.79 -2.42 8.83
N ALA A 55 -4.74 -1.15 8.44
CA ALA A 55 -5.92 -0.29 8.27
C ALA A 55 -6.64 -0.49 6.93
N LEU A 56 -5.92 -0.89 5.86
CA LEU A 56 -6.47 -0.95 4.50
C LEU A 56 -7.77 -1.74 4.38
N GLY A 57 -7.80 -2.98 4.86
CA GLY A 57 -9.00 -3.84 4.81
C GLY A 57 -10.20 -3.25 5.57
N PRO A 58 -10.05 -2.91 6.87
CA PRO A 58 -11.11 -2.23 7.62
C PRO A 58 -11.62 -0.95 6.96
N THR A 59 -10.74 -0.11 6.40
CA THR A 59 -11.15 1.13 5.72
C THR A 59 -11.96 0.83 4.45
N ILE A 60 -11.60 -0.20 3.67
CA ILE A 60 -12.42 -0.61 2.50
C ILE A 60 -13.82 -1.04 2.94
N ILE A 61 -13.93 -1.84 4.01
CA ILE A 61 -15.24 -2.32 4.51
C ILE A 61 -16.10 -1.15 5.01
N GLN A 62 -15.49 -0.17 5.68
CA GLN A 62 -16.21 0.94 6.30
C GLN A 62 -16.54 2.07 5.32
N SER A 63 -15.60 2.44 4.45
CA SER A 63 -15.67 3.63 3.59
C SER A 63 -15.87 3.29 2.11
N GLY A 64 -15.81 2.01 1.74
CA GLY A 64 -15.87 1.55 0.36
C GLY A 64 -14.50 1.56 -0.34
N LEU A 65 -14.42 0.84 -1.46
CA LEU A 65 -13.20 0.65 -2.21
C LEU A 65 -12.61 1.96 -2.76
N LEU A 66 -13.37 2.69 -3.59
CA LEU A 66 -12.86 3.89 -4.27
C LEU A 66 -12.42 5.00 -3.32
N PRO A 67 -13.21 5.39 -2.29
CA PRO A 67 -12.77 6.40 -1.32
C PRO A 67 -11.46 6.00 -0.62
N THR A 68 -11.30 4.71 -0.30
CA THR A 68 -10.08 4.20 0.31
C THR A 68 -8.89 4.31 -0.62
N LEU A 69 -9.01 3.90 -1.90
CA LEU A 69 -7.91 4.00 -2.85
C LEU A 69 -7.49 5.46 -3.09
N ILE A 70 -8.46 6.39 -3.15
CA ILE A 70 -8.18 7.84 -3.25
C ILE A 70 -7.42 8.34 -2.02
N PHE A 71 -7.82 7.91 -0.82
CA PHE A 71 -7.14 8.27 0.43
C PHE A 71 -5.70 7.76 0.47
N TYR A 72 -5.45 6.55 -0.03
CA TYR A 72 -4.12 5.94 -0.11
C TYR A 72 -3.24 6.56 -1.21
N ASN A 73 -3.81 7.32 -2.15
CA ASN A 73 -3.07 7.96 -3.24
C ASN A 73 -2.33 9.24 -2.78
N LYS A 74 -1.70 9.19 -1.61
CA LYS A 74 -0.96 10.29 -0.99
C LYS A 74 0.23 9.74 -0.20
N GLU A 75 1.37 10.42 -0.29
CA GLU A 75 2.55 10.13 0.57
C GLU A 75 3.01 8.66 0.49
N LYS A 76 3.56 8.10 1.57
CA LYS A 76 4.04 6.71 1.65
C LYS A 76 2.93 5.67 1.44
N ARG A 77 1.66 6.02 1.58
CA ARG A 77 0.53 5.10 1.30
C ARG A 77 0.44 4.71 -0.18
N THR A 78 0.98 5.54 -1.08
CA THR A 78 1.04 5.24 -2.53
C THR A 78 1.77 3.95 -2.86
N LEU A 79 2.75 3.56 -2.04
CA LEU A 79 3.45 2.28 -2.17
C LEU A 79 2.51 1.08 -2.09
N TRP A 80 1.50 1.16 -1.22
CA TRP A 80 0.51 0.10 -1.09
C TRP A 80 -0.45 0.04 -2.29
N LEU A 81 -0.76 1.18 -2.91
CA LEU A 81 -1.49 1.16 -4.19
C LEU A 81 -0.66 0.51 -5.29
N ARG A 82 0.64 0.80 -5.33
CA ARG A 82 1.58 0.19 -6.28
C ARG A 82 1.68 -1.33 -6.06
N ALA A 83 1.73 -1.77 -4.80
CA ALA A 83 1.71 -3.19 -4.45
C ALA A 83 0.40 -3.88 -4.87
N LEU A 84 -0.76 -3.24 -4.65
CA LEU A 84 -2.04 -3.75 -5.12
C LEU A 84 -2.09 -3.85 -6.65
N TYR A 85 -1.53 -2.87 -7.36
CA TYR A 85 -1.45 -2.89 -8.81
C TYR A 85 -0.57 -4.05 -9.31
N TYR A 86 0.62 -4.22 -8.72
CA TYR A 86 1.50 -5.37 -8.99
C TYR A 86 0.76 -6.71 -8.81
N MET A 87 0.01 -6.83 -7.72
CA MET A 87 -0.82 -8.01 -7.43
C MET A 87 -1.90 -8.21 -8.51
N ALA A 88 -2.51 -7.14 -9.00
CA ALA A 88 -3.58 -7.19 -9.99
C ALA A 88 -3.10 -7.54 -11.40
N VAL A 89 -1.97 -6.99 -11.84
CA VAL A 89 -1.47 -7.17 -13.21
C VAL A 89 -0.57 -8.38 -13.39
N ASP A 90 -0.22 -9.06 -12.30
CA ASP A 90 0.55 -10.30 -12.36
C ASP A 90 2.05 -10.13 -12.60
N GLY A 91 2.63 -9.21 -11.83
CA GLY A 91 4.07 -9.04 -11.72
C GLY A 91 4.63 -7.81 -12.43
N GLU A 92 5.93 -7.58 -12.24
CA GLU A 92 6.67 -6.46 -12.83
C GLU A 92 6.55 -6.42 -14.36
N GLU A 93 6.69 -7.56 -15.03
CA GLU A 93 6.70 -7.64 -16.49
C GLU A 93 5.41 -7.09 -17.14
N LYS A 94 4.29 -7.14 -16.39
CA LYS A 94 2.97 -6.68 -16.84
C LYS A 94 2.61 -5.32 -16.29
N MET A 95 3.49 -4.71 -15.48
CA MET A 95 3.28 -3.43 -14.83
C MET A 95 3.65 -2.28 -15.78
N THR A 96 2.76 -2.00 -16.75
CA THR A 96 3.01 -0.96 -17.77
C THR A 96 2.73 0.46 -17.29
N ASN A 97 1.99 0.63 -16.19
CA ASN A 97 1.68 1.93 -15.59
C ASN A 97 2.38 2.10 -14.24
N ASN A 98 3.32 3.04 -14.18
CA ASN A 98 4.08 3.35 -12.96
C ASN A 98 3.36 4.31 -12.00
N SER A 99 2.19 4.83 -12.39
CA SER A 99 1.39 5.72 -11.55
C SER A 99 0.80 4.98 -10.35
N PRO A 100 0.83 5.55 -9.13
CA PRO A 100 0.07 5.04 -7.99
C PRO A 100 -1.45 5.00 -8.25
N ALA A 101 -1.95 5.78 -9.21
CA ALA A 101 -3.36 5.76 -9.61
C ALA A 101 -3.71 4.57 -10.54
N ALA A 102 -2.73 3.77 -10.99
CA ALA A 102 -2.97 2.67 -11.93
C ALA A 102 -3.99 1.65 -11.42
N ILE A 103 -3.98 1.35 -10.12
CA ILE A 103 -4.98 0.46 -9.52
C ILE A 103 -6.37 1.08 -9.50
N ILE A 104 -6.47 2.40 -9.33
CA ILE A 104 -7.75 3.13 -9.37
C ILE A 104 -8.33 3.05 -10.78
N GLU A 105 -7.52 3.36 -11.80
CA GLU A 105 -7.90 3.25 -13.21
C GLU A 105 -8.38 1.84 -13.57
N LEU A 106 -7.70 0.81 -13.05
CA LEU A 106 -8.02 -0.58 -13.31
C LEU A 106 -9.34 -1.00 -12.62
N VAL A 107 -9.60 -0.52 -11.40
CA VAL A 107 -10.87 -0.77 -10.68
C VAL A 107 -12.05 -0.11 -11.38
N ILE A 108 -11.87 1.08 -11.96
CA ILE A 108 -12.92 1.77 -12.74
C ILE A 108 -12.95 1.34 -14.22
N ASP A 109 -12.24 0.26 -14.59
CA ASP A 109 -12.22 -0.29 -15.97
C ASP A 109 -11.75 0.73 -17.03
N LYS A 110 -10.94 1.71 -16.63
CA LYS A 110 -10.56 2.90 -17.44
C LYS A 110 -11.75 3.68 -18.00
N LYS A 111 -12.95 3.46 -17.47
CA LYS A 111 -14.16 4.18 -17.85
C LYS A 111 -14.33 5.36 -16.89
N GLY A 112 -14.56 6.54 -17.45
CA GLY A 112 -15.27 7.59 -16.73
C GLY A 112 -16.77 7.23 -16.68
N GLY A 113 -17.49 7.70 -15.68
CA GLY A 113 -18.91 7.38 -15.50
C GLY A 113 -19.41 7.72 -14.11
N SER A 114 -20.70 7.51 -13.85
CA SER A 114 -21.27 7.69 -12.51
C SER A 114 -20.93 6.49 -11.61
N ILE A 115 -21.05 6.68 -10.30
CA ILE A 115 -20.80 5.60 -9.32
C ILE A 115 -21.77 4.43 -9.54
N GLU A 116 -23.01 4.68 -9.97
CA GLU A 116 -24.01 3.64 -10.22
C GLU A 116 -23.61 2.68 -11.35
N GLU A 117 -22.91 3.16 -12.38
CA GLU A 117 -22.45 2.35 -13.51
C GLU A 117 -21.29 1.39 -13.12
N LEU A 118 -20.61 1.69 -12.02
CA LEU A 118 -19.46 0.93 -11.52
C LEU A 118 -19.84 -0.17 -10.51
N GLU A 119 -21.07 -0.18 -9.97
CA GLU A 119 -21.46 -1.00 -8.81
C GLU A 119 -21.26 -2.52 -8.99
N GLY A 120 -21.56 -3.06 -10.17
CA GLY A 120 -21.45 -4.50 -10.44
C GLY A 120 -20.01 -5.01 -10.42
N LYS A 121 -19.09 -4.27 -11.06
CA LYS A 121 -17.64 -4.60 -11.08
C LYS A 121 -16.93 -4.18 -9.80
N ALA A 122 -17.42 -3.14 -9.12
CA ALA A 122 -16.85 -2.65 -7.87
C ALA A 122 -16.85 -3.72 -6.78
N LYS A 123 -17.90 -4.56 -6.68
CA LYS A 123 -17.95 -5.66 -5.70
C LYS A 123 -16.93 -6.76 -5.96
N GLU A 124 -16.68 -7.11 -7.23
CA GLU A 124 -15.64 -8.08 -7.59
C GLU A 124 -14.26 -7.54 -7.25
N TRP A 125 -14.01 -6.27 -7.59
CA TRP A 125 -12.76 -5.60 -7.25
C TRP A 125 -12.58 -5.47 -5.75
N GLU A 126 -13.61 -5.12 -5.00
CA GLU A 126 -13.56 -5.00 -3.55
C GLU A 126 -13.09 -6.32 -2.93
N ARG A 127 -13.70 -7.43 -3.35
CA ARG A 127 -13.28 -8.76 -2.90
C ARG A 127 -11.84 -9.07 -3.25
N LYS A 128 -11.41 -8.83 -4.50
CA LYS A 128 -10.03 -9.08 -4.95
C LYS A 128 -9.02 -8.24 -4.15
N ILE A 129 -9.30 -6.96 -3.95
CA ILE A 129 -8.42 -6.03 -3.23
C ILE A 129 -8.34 -6.42 -1.75
N LEU A 130 -9.44 -6.86 -1.13
CA LEU A 130 -9.41 -7.40 0.24
C LEU A 130 -8.55 -8.67 0.32
N GLU A 131 -8.64 -9.57 -0.66
CA GLU A 131 -7.79 -10.77 -0.72
C GLU A 131 -6.31 -10.40 -0.88
N TYR A 132 -5.98 -9.42 -1.71
CA TYR A 132 -4.61 -8.90 -1.86
C TYR A 132 -4.11 -8.21 -0.59
N ALA A 133 -4.93 -7.38 0.05
CA ALA A 133 -4.57 -6.71 1.29
C ALA A 133 -4.23 -7.72 2.40
N VAL A 134 -4.98 -8.81 2.51
CA VAL A 134 -4.68 -9.88 3.46
C VAL A 134 -3.37 -10.59 3.11
N ALA A 135 -3.13 -10.91 1.84
CA ALA A 135 -1.89 -11.54 1.41
C ALA A 135 -0.67 -10.63 1.67
N LEU A 136 -0.76 -9.35 1.33
CA LEU A 136 0.26 -8.33 1.60
C LEU A 136 0.51 -8.16 3.10
N LYS A 137 -0.54 -8.16 3.92
CA LYS A 137 -0.42 -8.13 5.40
C LYS A 137 0.33 -9.35 5.93
N LEU A 138 0.08 -10.53 5.38
CA LEU A 138 0.75 -11.76 5.77
C LEU A 138 2.21 -11.77 5.31
N ALA A 139 2.47 -11.33 4.09
CA ALA A 139 3.81 -11.20 3.53
C ALA A 139 4.65 -10.17 4.31
N LEU A 140 4.11 -9.01 4.66
CA LEU A 140 4.86 -7.99 5.41
C LEU A 140 5.44 -8.54 6.74
N ARG A 141 4.74 -9.48 7.38
CA ARG A 141 5.17 -10.10 8.65
C ARG A 141 6.41 -10.99 8.53
N THR A 142 6.86 -11.31 7.32
CA THR A 142 8.11 -12.05 7.12
C THR A 142 9.33 -11.14 7.16
N PHE A 143 9.14 -9.82 7.17
CA PHE A 143 10.17 -8.80 7.21
C PHE A 143 10.29 -8.19 8.61
N VAL A 144 11.38 -7.45 8.86
CA VAL A 144 11.67 -6.88 10.18
C VAL A 144 11.20 -5.44 10.25
N ALA A 145 10.32 -5.14 11.21
CA ALA A 145 9.90 -3.76 11.47
C ALA A 145 11.02 -2.97 12.18
N GLU A 146 11.38 -1.81 11.65
CA GLU A 146 12.19 -0.81 12.33
C GLU A 146 11.29 0.22 12.98
N GLU A 147 11.53 0.45 14.27
CA GLU A 147 10.94 1.61 14.92
C GLU A 147 11.51 2.88 14.28
N PRO A 148 10.68 3.91 14.06
CA PRO A 148 11.22 5.18 13.63
C PRO A 148 12.25 5.61 14.67
N GLU A 149 13.47 5.91 14.24
CA GLU A 149 14.49 6.55 15.07
C GLU A 149 13.81 7.75 15.73
N THR A 150 13.48 7.63 17.01
CA THR A 150 12.99 8.76 17.78
C THR A 150 14.15 9.72 17.82
N SER A 151 14.08 10.79 17.02
CA SER A 151 14.89 11.98 17.25
C SER A 151 14.63 12.40 18.71
N ASN A 152 15.53 11.99 19.59
CA ASN A 152 15.61 12.43 20.97
C ASN A 152 15.81 13.95 20.94
N THR A 153 14.71 14.69 20.96
CA THR A 153 14.74 16.11 21.28
C THR A 153 13.96 16.29 22.58
N GLU A 154 14.73 16.22 23.66
CA GLU A 154 14.54 16.95 24.92
C GLU A 154 13.25 16.68 25.72
N GLN A 155 13.26 15.57 26.46
CA GLN A 155 12.74 15.60 27.83
C GLN A 155 13.78 16.24 28.77
N GLN A 156 13.27 17.04 29.72
CA GLN A 156 13.93 17.76 30.82
C GLN A 156 14.40 19.19 30.44
N LYS A 157 14.05 20.29 31.13
CA LYS A 157 13.83 20.52 32.57
C LYS A 157 12.95 21.77 32.79
N GLY A 158 12.26 21.81 33.93
CA GLY A 158 11.92 23.11 34.57
C GLY A 158 10.48 23.31 35.02
N GLY A 159 9.93 22.41 35.85
CA GLY A 159 8.70 22.65 36.60
C GLY A 159 8.99 22.63 38.10
N ALA A 160 9.78 23.60 38.57
CA ALA A 160 9.93 23.88 40.00
C ALA A 160 9.96 25.40 40.19
N GLN A 161 8.80 25.97 40.49
CA GLN A 161 8.58 27.02 41.48
C GLN A 161 7.09 27.26 41.67
#